data_AF-A0AAV2TRK6-F1
#
_entry.id   AF-A0AAV2TRK6-F1
#
_cell.length_a   1.000
_cell.length_b   1.000
_cell.length_c   1.000
_cell.angle_alpha   90.00
_cell.angle_beta   90.00
_cell.angle_gamma   90.00
#
_symmetry.space_group_name_H-M   'P 1'
#
loop_
_entity.id
_entity.type
_entity.pdbx_description
1 polymer ?
#
loop_
_entity_poly.entity_id
_entity_poly.type
_entity_poly.pdbx_seq_one_letter_code
_entity_poly.pdbx_strand_id
1 'polypeptide(L)'
;MSQLAGKWHCKSHDNVSAFLTKIGEQEDFIKEAESDMPTLTISFLDNDHVVFEFEGKLGKFEETCKFGTVCEHKGPHGRTFKTILTKKSDTCMKSVLQDPAHPAHTVYHLVDHDLHVESTAGDVRAVTVFARDQ
;
A
#
# COMPACT_ATOMS: atom_id res chain seq x y z
N MET A 1 -7.92 -19.07 1.00
CA MET A 1 -8.03 -17.61 0.84
C MET A 1 -6.96 -16.95 1.69
N SER A 2 -6.31 -15.89 1.20
CA SER A 2 -5.22 -15.22 1.91
C SER A 2 -5.69 -14.71 3.27
N GLN A 3 -4.87 -14.87 4.31
CA GLN A 3 -5.15 -14.32 5.64
C GLN A 3 -5.09 -12.80 5.65
N LEU A 4 -4.53 -12.16 4.63
CA LEU A 4 -4.54 -10.70 4.49
C LEU A 4 -5.94 -10.14 4.19
N ALA A 5 -6.89 -10.97 3.77
CA ALA A 5 -8.25 -10.53 3.50
C ALA A 5 -8.94 -9.99 4.76
N GLY A 6 -9.63 -8.88 4.61
CA GLY A 6 -10.35 -8.21 5.70
C GLY A 6 -10.25 -6.70 5.64
N LYS A 7 -10.90 -6.06 6.61
CA LYS A 7 -10.87 -4.62 6.83
C LYS A 7 -9.87 -4.31 7.96
N TRP A 8 -9.05 -3.29 7.74
CA TRP A 8 -7.91 -2.94 8.56
C TRP A 8 -7.91 -1.45 8.87
N HIS A 9 -7.64 -1.03 10.10
CA HIS A 9 -7.61 0.38 10.51
C HIS A 9 -6.19 0.79 10.88
N CYS A 10 -5.71 1.89 10.29
CA CYS A 10 -4.36 2.37 10.58
C CYS A 10 -4.20 2.69 12.07
N LYS A 11 -3.14 2.18 12.68
CA LYS A 11 -2.73 2.47 14.07
C LYS A 11 -1.57 3.45 14.13
N SER A 12 -0.65 3.36 13.18
CA SER A 12 0.54 4.21 13.15
C SER A 12 1.17 4.25 11.77
N HIS A 13 1.86 5.36 11.54
CA HIS A 13 2.80 5.56 10.45
C HIS A 13 4.18 5.85 11.05
N ASP A 14 5.20 5.29 10.43
CA ASP A 14 6.61 5.62 10.68
C ASP A 14 7.26 5.99 9.35
N ASN A 15 7.86 7.18 9.31
CA ASN A 15 8.68 7.69 8.21
C ASN A 15 8.01 7.71 6.81
N VAL A 16 6.67 7.73 6.75
CA VAL A 16 5.89 7.73 5.50
C VAL A 16 6.18 8.97 4.66
N SER A 17 6.31 10.14 5.29
CA SER A 17 6.60 11.41 4.60
C SER A 17 7.93 11.38 3.85
N ALA A 18 8.97 10.79 4.44
CA ALA A 18 10.26 10.61 3.78
C ALA A 18 10.17 9.64 2.60
N PHE A 19 9.41 8.55 2.73
CA PHE A 19 9.19 7.61 1.61
C PHE A 19 8.47 8.28 0.44
N LEU A 20 7.37 8.99 0.71
CA LEU A 20 6.59 9.69 -0.31
C LEU A 20 7.42 10.78 -1.00
N THR A 21 8.23 11.53 -0.24
CA THR A 21 9.20 12.49 -0.79
C THR A 21 10.19 11.80 -1.73
N LYS A 22 10.73 10.64 -1.31
CA LYS A 22 11.71 9.87 -2.10
C LYS A 22 11.16 9.37 -3.43
N ILE A 23 9.88 9.03 -3.49
CA ILE A 23 9.23 8.61 -4.74
C ILE A 23 8.71 9.79 -5.58
N GLY A 24 8.93 11.03 -5.12
CA GLY A 24 8.58 12.25 -5.86
C GLY A 24 7.12 12.67 -5.72
N GLU A 25 6.48 12.41 -4.58
CA GLU A 25 5.15 12.96 -4.27
C GLU A 25 5.18 14.45 -3.91
N GLN A 26 4.01 15.09 -4.00
CA GLN A 26 3.86 16.52 -3.72
C GLN A 26 3.75 16.80 -2.21
N GLU A 27 4.29 17.93 -1.77
CA GLU A 27 4.39 18.29 -0.36
C GLU A 27 3.03 18.35 0.35
N ASP A 28 1.99 18.87 -0.32
CA ASP A 28 0.64 18.96 0.26
C ASP A 28 0.05 17.57 0.49
N PHE A 29 0.19 16.65 -0.48
CA PHE A 29 -0.21 15.26 -0.30
C PHE A 29 0.58 14.57 0.81
N ILE A 30 1.88 14.82 0.89
CA ILE A 30 2.75 14.24 1.93
C ILE A 30 2.28 14.63 3.33
N LYS A 31 1.96 15.90 3.55
CA LYS A 31 1.47 16.41 4.84
C LYS A 31 0.13 15.77 5.21
N GLU A 32 -0.78 15.65 4.24
CA GLU A 32 -2.07 15.02 4.48
C GLU A 32 -1.91 13.53 4.80
N ALA A 33 -1.14 12.80 4.00
CA ALA A 33 -0.88 11.37 4.17
C ALA A 33 -0.17 11.03 5.49
N GLU A 34 0.72 11.89 5.98
CA GLU A 34 1.40 11.71 7.28
C GLU A 34 0.42 11.80 8.47
N SER A 35 -0.66 12.57 8.33
CA SER A 35 -1.66 12.78 9.38
C SER A 35 -2.93 11.95 9.18
N ASP A 36 -3.08 11.29 8.04
CA ASP A 36 -4.23 10.44 7.74
C ASP A 36 -4.10 9.12 8.47
N MET A 37 -5.22 8.55 8.91
CA MET A 37 -5.26 7.25 9.58
C MET A 37 -6.28 6.39 8.86
N PRO A 38 -5.96 5.95 7.62
CA PRO A 38 -6.95 5.38 6.73
C PRO A 38 -7.37 3.98 7.18
N THR A 39 -8.55 3.58 6.71
CA THR A 39 -8.98 2.19 6.65
C THR A 39 -8.52 1.57 5.33
N LEU A 40 -7.96 0.37 5.39
CA LEU A 40 -7.61 -0.46 4.24
C LEU A 40 -8.48 -1.73 4.25
N THR A 41 -9.24 -1.96 3.19
CA THR A 41 -9.91 -3.24 2.95
C THR A 41 -9.16 -4.01 1.87
N ILE A 42 -8.81 -5.26 2.16
CA ILE A 42 -8.19 -6.17 1.21
C ILE A 42 -9.20 -7.28 0.90
N SER A 43 -9.60 -7.39 -0.35
CA SER A 43 -10.53 -8.40 -0.84
C SER A 43 -9.91 -9.20 -1.98
N PHE A 44 -10.35 -10.44 -2.17
CA PHE A 44 -9.88 -11.31 -3.26
C PHE A 44 -11.09 -11.69 -4.10
N LEU A 45 -11.12 -11.27 -5.36
CA LEU A 45 -12.23 -11.59 -6.29
C LEU A 45 -12.14 -13.07 -6.72
N ASP A 46 -10.92 -13.55 -6.91
CA ASP A 46 -10.58 -14.94 -7.17
C ASP A 46 -9.17 -15.23 -6.60
N ASN A 47 -8.49 -16.28 -7.07
CA ASN A 47 -7.16 -16.64 -6.58
C ASN A 47 -6.04 -15.70 -7.07
N ASP A 48 -6.28 -14.94 -8.13
CA ASP A 48 -5.29 -14.13 -8.84
C ASP A 48 -5.52 -12.63 -8.71
N HIS A 49 -6.75 -12.19 -8.43
CA HIS A 49 -7.14 -10.79 -8.34
C HIS A 49 -7.36 -10.36 -6.90
N VAL A 50 -6.69 -9.29 -6.51
CA VAL A 50 -6.88 -8.59 -5.23
C VAL A 50 -7.47 -7.21 -5.47
N VAL A 51 -8.30 -6.76 -4.54
CA VAL A 51 -8.85 -5.41 -4.50
C VAL A 51 -8.38 -4.77 -3.21
N PHE A 52 -7.79 -3.58 -3.33
CA PHE A 52 -7.50 -2.71 -2.19
C PHE A 52 -8.47 -1.54 -2.22
N GLU A 53 -9.19 -1.33 -1.13
CA GLU A 53 -9.96 -0.12 -0.90
C GLU A 53 -9.32 0.66 0.24
N PHE A 54 -8.97 1.92 0.00
CA PHE A 54 -8.48 2.85 0.99
C PHE A 54 -9.57 3.90 1.26
N GLU A 55 -9.86 4.15 2.53
CA GLU A 55 -10.80 5.18 2.96
C GLU A 55 -10.17 6.01 4.08
N GLY A 56 -9.95 7.30 3.83
CA GLY A 56 -9.33 8.22 4.78
C GLY A 56 -9.68 9.68 4.49
N LYS A 57 -8.92 10.61 5.07
CA LYS A 57 -9.09 12.06 4.84
C LYS A 57 -8.89 12.44 3.37
N LEU A 58 -8.04 11.69 2.67
CA LEU A 58 -7.75 11.86 1.25
C LEU A 58 -8.88 11.36 0.34
N GLY A 59 -9.98 10.87 0.92
CA GLY A 59 -11.13 10.32 0.21
C GLY A 59 -11.09 8.79 0.14
N LYS A 60 -11.99 8.24 -0.68
CA LYS A 60 -12.05 6.81 -0.97
C LYS A 60 -11.36 6.51 -2.30
N PHE A 61 -10.45 5.55 -2.29
CA PHE A 61 -9.76 5.04 -3.47
C PHE A 61 -9.87 3.52 -3.52
N GLU A 62 -10.08 2.96 -4.71
CA GLU A 62 -10.14 1.53 -4.95
C GLU A 62 -9.20 1.17 -6.10
N GLU A 63 -8.41 0.12 -5.92
CA GLU A 63 -7.58 -0.49 -6.97
C GLU A 63 -7.80 -1.99 -7.05
N THR A 64 -7.84 -2.52 -8.27
CA THR A 64 -7.85 -3.95 -8.54
C THR A 64 -6.55 -4.35 -9.23
N CYS A 65 -5.91 -5.38 -8.70
CA CYS A 65 -4.62 -5.87 -9.14
C CYS A 65 -4.65 -7.37 -9.42
N LYS A 66 -4.10 -7.78 -10.57
CA LYS A 66 -3.81 -9.19 -10.84
C LYS A 66 -2.37 -9.53 -10.47
N PHE A 67 -2.16 -10.60 -9.72
CA PHE A 67 -0.81 -11.05 -9.36
C PHE A 67 0.05 -11.36 -10.59
N GLY A 68 1.31 -10.94 -10.55
CA GLY A 68 2.30 -11.15 -11.61
C GLY A 68 2.14 -10.26 -12.84
N THR A 69 1.10 -9.43 -12.88
CA THR A 69 0.84 -8.48 -13.97
C THR A 69 1.11 -7.05 -13.51
N VAL A 70 1.44 -6.17 -14.45
CA VAL A 70 1.50 -4.73 -14.18
C VAL A 70 0.10 -4.21 -13.87
N CYS A 71 -0.07 -3.67 -12.66
CA CYS A 71 -1.21 -2.85 -12.28
C CYS A 71 -0.86 -1.38 -12.50
N GLU A 72 -1.76 -0.63 -13.13
CA GLU A 72 -1.66 0.82 -13.18
C GLU A 72 -2.65 1.41 -12.19
N HIS A 73 -2.17 2.23 -11.26
CA HIS A 73 -3.04 3.03 -10.41
C HIS A 73 -2.75 4.51 -10.58
N LYS A 74 -3.82 5.29 -10.56
CA LYS A 74 -3.73 6.75 -10.52
C LYS A 74 -3.48 7.14 -9.06
N GLY A 75 -2.27 7.61 -8.81
CA GLY A 75 -1.94 8.27 -7.58
C GLY A 75 -2.56 9.67 -7.49
N PRO A 76 -2.30 10.38 -6.39
CA PRO A 76 -2.73 11.76 -6.22
C PRO A 76 -2.20 12.65 -7.36
N HIS A 77 -2.95 13.72 -7.66
CA HIS A 77 -2.58 14.72 -8.68
C HIS A 77 -2.42 14.16 -10.11
N GLY A 78 -3.01 12.99 -10.41
CA GLY A 78 -3.07 12.44 -11.76
C GLY A 78 -1.80 11.70 -12.22
N ARG A 79 -0.81 11.53 -11.32
CA ARG A 79 0.36 10.68 -11.62
C ARG A 79 -0.10 9.23 -11.71
N THR A 80 0.31 8.53 -12.76
CA THR A 80 0.06 7.08 -12.87
C THR A 80 1.29 6.33 -12.42
N PHE A 81 1.13 5.48 -11.42
CA PHE A 81 2.14 4.55 -10.97
C PHE A 81 1.86 3.17 -11.57
N LYS A 82 2.93 2.47 -11.94
CA LYS A 82 2.85 1.11 -12.46
C LYS A 82 3.51 0.20 -11.46
N THR A 83 2.80 -0.78 -10.93
CA THR A 83 3.35 -1.72 -9.95
C THR A 83 3.14 -3.15 -10.38
N ILE A 84 4.00 -4.06 -9.93
CA ILE A 84 3.78 -5.51 -10.06
C ILE A 84 3.56 -6.07 -8.67
N LEU A 85 2.35 -6.56 -8.42
CA LEU A 85 2.01 -7.23 -7.18
C LEU A 85 2.27 -8.72 -7.30
N THR A 86 2.97 -9.30 -6.32
CA THR A 86 3.27 -10.73 -6.25
C THR A 86 2.85 -11.29 -4.91
N LYS A 87 2.05 -12.35 -4.92
CA LYS A 87 1.77 -13.14 -3.71
C LYS A 87 3.00 -13.96 -3.33
N LYS A 88 3.46 -13.84 -2.08
CA LYS A 88 4.59 -14.63 -1.54
C LYS A 88 4.12 -15.78 -0.68
N SER A 89 3.05 -15.58 0.09
CA SER A 89 2.37 -16.59 0.89
C SER A 89 0.92 -16.15 1.12
N ASP A 90 0.17 -16.91 1.93
CA ASP A 90 -1.16 -16.49 2.39
C ASP A 90 -1.11 -15.35 3.43
N THR A 91 0.07 -14.97 3.90
CA THR A 91 0.27 -13.91 4.92
C THR A 91 1.20 -12.81 4.41
N CYS A 92 1.62 -12.85 3.13
CA CYS A 92 2.59 -11.90 2.59
C CYS A 92 2.38 -11.64 1.09
N MET A 93 2.36 -10.36 0.71
CA MET A 93 2.37 -9.87 -0.67
C MET A 93 3.46 -8.81 -0.83
N LYS A 94 4.06 -8.72 -2.03
CA LYS A 94 5.04 -7.69 -2.38
C LYS A 94 4.60 -6.95 -3.63
N SER A 95 4.52 -5.64 -3.55
CA SER A 95 4.35 -4.73 -4.69
C SER A 95 5.70 -4.12 -5.06
N VAL A 96 6.01 -4.02 -6.34
CA VAL A 96 7.23 -3.38 -6.85
C VAL A 96 6.86 -2.29 -7.84
N LEU A 97 7.26 -1.05 -7.54
CA LEU A 97 7.05 0.10 -8.42
C LEU A 97 7.98 0.02 -9.64
N GLN A 98 7.38 0.09 -10.82
CA GLN A 98 8.02 0.12 -12.12
C GLN A 98 8.32 1.57 -12.53
N ASP A 99 9.11 2.27 -11.73
CA ASP A 99 9.62 3.62 -12.04
C ASP A 99 11.16 3.58 -11.97
N PRO A 100 11.87 3.63 -13.12
CA PRO A 100 13.33 3.62 -13.14
C PRO A 100 13.97 4.81 -12.42
N ALA A 101 13.28 5.95 -12.34
CA ALA A 101 13.79 7.13 -11.64
C ALA A 101 13.61 7.02 -10.12
N HIS A 102 12.57 6.29 -9.69
CA HIS A 102 12.20 6.16 -8.28
C HIS A 102 11.90 4.69 -7.92
N PRO A 103 12.91 3.81 -7.90
CA PRO A 103 12.69 2.41 -7.58
C PRO A 103 12.19 2.26 -6.14
N ALA A 104 11.01 1.67 -5.98
CA ALA A 104 10.39 1.43 -4.69
C ALA A 104 9.71 0.07 -4.64
N HIS A 105 9.53 -0.46 -3.44
CA HIS A 105 8.70 -1.64 -3.23
C HIS A 105 7.98 -1.56 -1.89
N THR A 106 6.84 -2.23 -1.81
CA THR A 106 6.01 -2.30 -0.62
C THR A 106 5.72 -3.76 -0.28
N VAL A 107 5.86 -4.14 0.99
CA VAL A 107 5.57 -5.49 1.49
C VAL A 107 4.42 -5.41 2.47
N TYR A 108 3.35 -6.14 2.17
CA TYR A 108 2.18 -6.31 3.02
C TYR A 108 2.33 -7.66 3.71
N HIS A 109 2.41 -7.69 5.04
CA HIS A 109 2.56 -8.94 5.77
C HIS A 109 1.94 -8.89 7.16
N LEU A 110 1.56 -10.05 7.70
CA LEU A 110 1.07 -10.15 9.08
C LEU A 110 2.23 -10.30 10.06
N VAL A 111 2.20 -9.50 11.11
CA VAL A 111 3.00 -9.69 12.32
C VAL A 111 2.01 -9.85 13.47
N ASP A 112 2.03 -11.03 14.10
CA ASP A 112 1.00 -11.47 15.04
C ASP A 112 -0.42 -11.38 14.44
N HIS A 113 -1.17 -10.33 14.78
CA HIS A 113 -2.54 -10.08 14.33
C HIS A 113 -2.71 -8.78 13.54
N ASP A 114 -1.63 -8.00 13.37
CA ASP A 114 -1.65 -6.72 12.70
C ASP A 114 -1.09 -6.84 11.28
N LEU A 115 -1.62 -6.03 10.38
CA LEU A 115 -1.10 -5.90 9.02
C LEU A 115 -0.02 -4.82 9.00
N HIS A 116 1.20 -5.22 8.65
CA HIS A 116 2.34 -4.34 8.43
C HIS A 116 2.51 -4.09 6.94
N VAL A 117 2.53 -2.81 6.57
CA VAL A 117 2.80 -2.34 5.22
C VAL A 117 4.12 -1.59 5.24
N GLU A 118 5.17 -2.25 4.75
CA GLU A 118 6.53 -1.71 4.75
C GLU A 118 6.92 -1.25 3.35
N SER A 119 7.20 0.03 3.20
CA SER A 119 7.58 0.65 1.93
C SER A 119 9.05 1.06 1.96
N THR A 120 9.80 0.72 0.92
CA THR A 120 11.24 1.03 0.81
C THR A 120 11.55 1.66 -0.54
N ALA A 121 12.29 2.76 -0.52
CA ALA A 121 12.82 3.45 -1.70
C ALA A 121 14.28 3.87 -1.44
N GLY A 122 15.23 3.18 -2.08
CA GLY A 122 16.67 3.37 -1.81
C GLY A 122 17.03 3.08 -0.35
N ASP A 123 17.51 4.10 0.35
CA ASP A 123 17.90 4.10 1.76
C ASP A 123 16.75 4.43 2.73
N VAL A 124 15.58 4.82 2.21
CA VAL A 124 14.41 5.17 3.02
C VAL A 124 13.51 3.97 3.20
N ARG A 125 13.13 3.71 4.46
CA ARG A 125 12.11 2.73 4.86
C ARG A 125 11.01 3.45 5.64
N ALA A 126 9.77 3.12 5.32
CA ALA A 126 8.56 3.54 6.02
C ALA A 126 7.73 2.34 6.41
N VAL A 127 7.01 2.44 7.53
CA VAL A 127 6.14 1.37 8.03
C VAL A 127 4.79 1.95 8.38
N THR A 128 3.72 1.33 7.88
CA THR A 128 2.36 1.58 8.34
C THR A 128 1.80 0.32 8.97
N VAL A 129 1.23 0.44 10.17
CA VAL A 129 0.66 -0.69 10.90
C VAL A 129 -0.85 -0.53 10.97
N PHE A 130 -1.58 -1.60 10.67
CA PHE A 130 -3.04 -1.63 10.74
C PHE A 130 -3.55 -2.72 11.68
N ALA A 131 -4.57 -2.38 12.47
CA ALA A 131 -5.39 -3.31 13.25
C ALA A 131 -6.40 -3.99 12.35
N ARG A 132 -6.75 -5.25 12.61
CA ARG A 132 -7.95 -5.85 12.02
C ARG A 132 -9.20 -5.24 12.65
N ASP A 133 -10.19 -4.90 11.82
CA ASP A 133 -11.55 -4.55 12.27
C ASP A 133 -12.23 -5.83 12.80
N GLN A 134 -12.81 -5.78 14.00
CA GLN A 134 -13.38 -6.95 14.69
C GLN A 134 -14.71 -7.40 14.10
#